data_AF-A0A965CSA6-F1
#
_entry.id   AF-A0A965CSA6-F1
#
_cell.length_a   1.000
_cell.length_b   1.000
_cell.length_c   1.000
_cell.angle_alpha   90.00
_cell.angle_beta   90.00
_cell.angle_gamma   90.00
#
_symmetry.space_group_name_H-M   'P 1'
#
loop_
_entity.id
_entity.type
_entity.pdbx_description
1 polymer ?
#
loop_
_entity_poly.entity_id
_entity_poly.type
_entity_poly.pdbx_seq_one_letter_code
_entity_poly.pdbx_strand_id
1 'polypeptide(L)'
;MNSAITHRHVIVRLLNGPIYQEDLDLWSRLGAEWEKIKGHFLEMGMDVARDDTAGYAYVRQREEDSAEDENWEDEASAPLPRVLRRTRLSYHQTIFMVLLREELMRFEQNQEEGDHLYRSSLDLIELMLPYYPELHDEKKVHRQISGLINK
;
A
#
# COMPACT_ATOMS: atom_id res chain seq x y z
N MET A 1 0.68 23.16 11.04
CA MET A 1 1.57 22.84 9.91
C MET A 1 2.99 23.21 10.27
N ASN A 2 3.85 22.22 10.41
CA ASN A 2 5.27 22.45 10.58
C ASN A 2 5.87 23.07 9.29
N SER A 3 6.37 24.31 9.37
CA SER A 3 6.92 25.03 8.21
C SER A 3 8.18 24.39 7.64
N ALA A 4 8.87 23.54 8.41
CA ALA A 4 10.02 22.79 7.94
C ALA A 4 9.66 21.69 6.93
N ILE A 5 8.43 21.15 7.00
CA ILE A 5 7.94 20.11 6.10
C ILE A 5 7.47 20.78 4.81
N THR A 6 8.10 20.43 3.71
CA THR A 6 7.84 20.95 2.36
C THR A 6 7.38 19.84 1.42
N HIS A 7 6.91 20.17 0.22
CA HIS A 7 6.57 19.18 -0.82
C HIS A 7 7.69 18.15 -1.07
N ARG A 8 8.97 18.52 -0.92
CA ARG A 8 10.10 17.59 -1.08
C ARG A 8 10.02 16.41 -0.11
N HIS A 9 9.64 16.67 1.14
CA HIS A 9 9.48 15.61 2.16
C HIS A 9 8.34 14.68 1.79
N VAL A 10 7.23 15.23 1.26
CA VAL A 10 6.07 14.46 0.80
C VAL A 10 6.45 13.57 -0.39
N ILE A 11 7.14 14.12 -1.40
CA ILE A 11 7.63 13.37 -2.57
C ILE A 11 8.54 12.22 -2.14
N VAL A 12 9.55 12.51 -1.30
CA VAL A 12 10.49 11.48 -0.81
C VAL A 12 9.75 10.43 -0.01
N ARG A 13 8.78 10.82 0.82
CA ARG A 13 7.99 9.86 1.60
C ARG A 13 7.15 8.95 0.70
N LEU A 14 6.48 9.51 -0.30
CA LEU A 14 5.65 8.79 -1.27
C LEU A 14 6.46 7.80 -2.12
N LEU A 15 7.69 8.15 -2.50
CA LEU A 15 8.61 7.24 -3.19
C LEU A 15 9.06 6.06 -2.31
N ASN A 16 9.04 6.23 -0.98
CA ASN A 16 9.41 5.20 -0.02
C ASN A 16 8.20 4.44 0.57
N GLY A 17 6.96 4.83 0.23
CA GLY A 17 5.75 4.16 0.70
C GLY A 17 4.55 5.10 0.87
N PRO A 18 3.40 4.57 1.30
CA PRO A 18 2.17 5.35 1.46
C PRO A 18 2.28 6.37 2.60
N ILE A 19 1.62 7.52 2.48
CA ILE A 19 1.38 8.47 3.57
C ILE A 19 0.00 8.18 4.14
N TYR A 20 -0.09 8.12 5.47
CA TYR A 20 -1.36 7.93 6.16
C TYR A 20 -1.84 9.23 6.80
N GLN A 21 -3.15 9.34 7.05
CA GLN A 21 -3.78 10.54 7.60
C GLN A 21 -3.28 10.87 9.01
N GLU A 22 -2.83 9.88 9.77
CA GLU A 22 -2.23 10.03 11.09
C GLU A 22 -0.91 10.79 11.05
N ASP A 23 -0.20 10.78 9.90
CA ASP A 23 0.99 11.60 9.65
C ASP A 23 0.57 13.06 9.36
N LEU A 24 -0.06 13.73 10.34
CA LEU A 24 -0.78 15.00 10.20
C LEU A 24 -0.04 16.07 9.38
N ASP A 25 1.26 16.26 9.64
CA ASP A 25 2.03 17.27 8.92
C ASP A 25 2.25 16.91 7.44
N LEU A 26 2.54 15.64 7.14
CA LEU A 26 2.74 15.17 5.76
C LEU A 26 1.41 15.12 5.01
N TRP A 27 0.35 14.65 5.65
CA TRP A 27 -1.01 14.61 5.10
C TRP A 27 -1.53 16.01 4.80
N SER A 28 -1.37 16.94 5.75
CA SER A 28 -1.76 18.34 5.57
C SER A 28 -0.96 19.00 4.46
N ARG A 29 0.36 18.76 4.38
CA ARG A 29 1.20 19.30 3.30
C ARG A 29 0.85 18.70 1.94
N LEU A 30 0.57 17.40 1.87
CA LEU A 30 0.12 16.72 0.66
C LEU A 30 -1.16 17.35 0.12
N GLY A 31 -2.13 17.62 1.00
CA GLY A 31 -3.38 18.29 0.60
C GLY A 31 -3.18 19.75 0.19
N ALA A 32 -2.34 20.49 0.92
CA ALA A 32 -2.09 21.91 0.64
C ALA A 32 -1.33 22.17 -0.68
N GLU A 33 -0.42 21.27 -1.07
CA GLU A 33 0.37 21.36 -2.31
C GLU A 33 0.00 20.27 -3.33
N TRP A 34 -1.26 19.81 -3.32
CA TRP A 34 -1.73 18.66 -4.11
C TRP A 34 -1.37 18.73 -5.60
N GLU A 35 -1.80 19.78 -6.30
CA GLU A 35 -1.58 19.91 -7.76
C GLU A 35 -0.09 19.92 -8.12
N LYS A 36 0.74 20.54 -7.28
CA LYS A 36 2.19 20.59 -7.49
C LYS A 36 2.86 19.23 -7.29
N ILE A 37 2.44 18.49 -6.26
CA ILE A 37 2.97 17.15 -5.98
C ILE A 37 2.51 16.18 -7.07
N LYS A 38 1.22 16.23 -7.43
CA LYS A 38 0.64 15.42 -8.50
C LYS A 38 1.32 15.69 -9.84
N GLY A 39 1.51 16.97 -10.21
CA GLY A 39 2.22 17.36 -11.42
C GLY A 39 3.66 16.84 -11.46
N HIS A 40 4.38 16.90 -10.34
CA HIS A 40 5.74 16.37 -10.27
C HIS A 40 5.83 14.86 -10.54
N PHE A 41 4.88 14.06 -10.01
CA PHE A 41 4.83 12.63 -10.30
C PHE A 41 4.37 12.34 -11.73
N LEU A 42 3.48 13.16 -12.28
CA LEU A 42 3.03 13.05 -13.67
C LEU A 42 4.19 13.21 -14.67
N GLU A 43 5.07 14.19 -14.44
CA GLU A 43 6.30 14.38 -15.22
C GLU A 43 7.24 13.16 -15.18
N MET A 44 7.14 12.32 -14.13
CA MET A 44 7.90 11.08 -13.99
C MET A 44 7.16 9.83 -14.52
N GLY A 45 6.00 9.99 -15.17
CA GLY A 45 5.18 8.87 -15.63
C GLY A 45 4.48 8.09 -14.49
N MET A 46 4.15 8.77 -13.39
CA MET A 46 3.51 8.17 -12.22
C MET A 46 2.26 8.94 -11.80
N ASP A 47 1.33 8.25 -11.15
CA ASP A 47 0.15 8.86 -10.54
C ASP A 47 0.25 8.83 -9.01
N VAL A 48 -0.23 9.91 -8.38
CA VAL A 48 -0.51 9.94 -6.94
C VAL A 48 -1.98 9.59 -6.74
N ALA A 49 -2.24 8.48 -6.06
CA ALA A 49 -3.58 8.10 -5.61
C ALA A 49 -3.75 8.56 -4.15
N ARG A 50 -4.82 9.28 -3.86
CA ARG A 50 -5.19 9.73 -2.51
C ARG A 50 -6.65 9.36 -2.27
N ASP A 51 -6.90 8.70 -1.15
CA ASP A 51 -8.22 8.36 -0.68
C ASP A 51 -8.42 9.01 0.70
N ASP A 52 -9.25 10.05 0.74
CA ASP A 52 -9.56 10.77 1.99
C ASP A 52 -10.52 9.99 2.89
N THR A 53 -11.32 9.07 2.35
CA THR A 53 -12.23 8.23 3.14
C THR A 53 -11.46 7.11 3.82
N ALA A 54 -10.52 6.49 3.09
CA ALA A 54 -9.69 5.42 3.63
C ALA A 54 -8.43 5.93 4.36
N GLY A 55 -8.12 7.24 4.26
CA GLY A 55 -7.08 7.89 5.04
C GLY A 55 -5.65 7.60 4.59
N TYR A 56 -5.42 7.31 3.31
CA TYR A 56 -4.07 7.05 2.79
C TYR A 56 -3.83 7.59 1.38
N ALA A 57 -2.55 7.79 1.05
CA ALA A 57 -2.10 8.21 -0.26
C ALA A 57 -0.82 7.48 -0.66
N TYR A 58 -0.69 7.09 -1.92
CA TYR A 58 0.44 6.33 -2.45
C TYR A 58 0.71 6.66 -3.91
N VAL A 59 1.86 6.25 -4.42
CA VAL A 59 2.23 6.42 -5.82
C VAL A 59 2.11 5.09 -6.55
N ARG A 60 1.60 5.13 -7.77
CA ARG A 60 1.60 4.01 -8.70
C ARG A 60 2.24 4.45 -10.02
N GLN A 61 2.96 3.54 -10.65
CA GLN A 61 3.48 3.78 -11.99
C GLN A 61 2.34 3.66 -12.99
N ARG A 62 2.27 4.55 -13.99
CA ARG A 62 1.30 4.41 -15.08
C ARG A 62 1.64 3.16 -15.91
N GLU A 63 0.61 2.49 -16.36
CA GLU A 63 0.77 1.42 -17.34
C GLU A 63 0.94 2.09 -18.70
N GLU A 64 2.06 1.83 -19.38
CA GLU A 64 2.34 2.40 -20.71
C GLU A 64 1.40 1.84 -21.79
N ASP A 65 0.64 0.78 -21.47
CA ASP A 65 -0.31 0.11 -22.36
C ASP A 65 -1.73 0.72 -22.34
N SER A 66 -2.00 1.76 -21.52
CA SER A 66 -3.27 2.48 -21.61
C SER A 66 -3.28 3.34 -22.87
N ALA A 67 -3.89 2.79 -23.92
CA ALA A 67 -4.03 3.25 -25.31
C ALA A 67 -4.75 4.62 -25.49
N GLU A 68 -4.54 5.58 -24.60
CA GLU A 68 -5.14 6.92 -24.67
C GLU A 68 -4.09 8.04 -24.83
N ASP A 69 -2.80 7.75 -24.67
CA ASP A 69 -1.69 8.68 -24.95
C ASP A 69 -0.98 8.36 -26.29
N GLU A 70 -1.74 7.89 -27.30
CA GLU A 70 -1.29 7.95 -28.70
C GLU A 70 -1.39 9.40 -29.21
N ASN A 71 -0.51 10.26 -28.70
CA ASN A 71 -0.19 11.47 -29.43
C ASN A 71 0.56 11.04 -30.70
N TRP A 72 -0.09 11.20 -31.85
CA TRP A 72 0.41 10.81 -33.19
C TRP A 72 1.65 11.59 -33.66
N GLU A 73 2.26 12.36 -32.77
CA GLU A 73 3.49 13.11 -32.96
C GLU A 73 4.34 12.91 -31.71
N ASP A 74 5.00 11.76 -31.59
CA ASP A 74 6.37 11.71 -31.13
C ASP A 74 6.96 10.32 -31.40
N GLU A 75 8.16 10.36 -31.95
CA GLU A 75 9.05 9.25 -32.25
C GLU A 75 9.07 8.21 -31.12
N ALA A 76 9.10 6.91 -31.49
CA ALA A 76 9.10 5.74 -30.61
C ALA A 76 10.02 5.89 -29.39
N SER A 77 9.52 6.54 -28.34
CA SER A 77 10.27 6.76 -27.11
C SER A 77 10.39 5.43 -26.38
N ALA A 78 11.58 5.12 -25.89
CA ALA A 78 11.79 3.91 -25.10
C ALA A 78 10.93 3.96 -23.82
N PRO A 79 10.40 2.81 -23.36
CA PRO A 79 9.61 2.76 -22.15
C PRO A 79 10.40 3.30 -20.95
N LEU A 80 9.71 4.01 -20.06
CA LEU A 80 10.29 4.58 -18.86
C LEU A 80 10.79 3.47 -17.92
N PRO A 81 11.99 3.61 -17.34
CA PRO A 81 12.46 2.70 -16.31
C PRO A 81 11.49 2.68 -15.12
N ARG A 82 11.23 1.48 -14.58
CA ARG A 82 10.39 1.33 -13.39
C ARG A 82 11.09 1.82 -12.12
N VAL A 83 10.57 2.90 -11.55
CA VAL A 83 11.05 3.45 -10.27
C VAL A 83 10.56 2.60 -9.09
N LEU A 84 9.31 2.16 -9.14
CA LEU A 84 8.70 1.34 -8.09
C LEU A 84 9.03 -0.13 -8.31
N ARG A 85 9.61 -0.76 -7.28
CA ARG A 85 9.88 -2.20 -7.29
C ARG A 85 8.55 -2.95 -7.15
N ARG A 86 8.29 -3.88 -8.06
CA ARG A 86 7.20 -4.85 -7.87
C ARG A 86 7.61 -5.87 -6.82
N THR A 87 6.97 -5.81 -5.66
CA THR A 87 7.17 -6.81 -4.60
C THR A 87 6.35 -8.06 -4.93
N ARG A 88 7.03 -9.17 -5.23
CA ARG A 88 6.36 -10.47 -5.37
C ARG A 88 5.95 -10.95 -3.98
N LEU A 89 4.67 -11.24 -3.81
CA LEU A 89 4.15 -11.87 -2.60
C LEU A 89 4.42 -13.37 -2.66
N SER A 90 4.98 -13.92 -1.58
CA SER A 90 5.05 -15.36 -1.42
C SER A 90 3.65 -15.95 -1.20
N TYR A 91 3.52 -17.27 -1.33
CA TYR A 91 2.27 -17.99 -1.05
C TYR A 91 1.69 -17.60 0.32
N HIS A 92 2.48 -17.72 1.39
CA HIS A 92 2.00 -17.40 2.74
C HIS A 92 1.67 -15.92 2.94
N GLN A 93 2.39 -14.99 2.30
CA GLN A 93 2.01 -13.56 2.33
C GLN A 93 0.68 -13.32 1.61
N THR A 94 0.45 -14.00 0.49
CA THR A 94 -0.78 -13.87 -0.29
C THR A 94 -1.97 -14.41 0.50
N ILE A 95 -1.84 -15.62 1.06
CA ILE A 95 -2.87 -16.21 1.92
C ILE A 95 -3.17 -15.32 3.12
N PHE A 96 -2.14 -14.80 3.80
CA PHE A 96 -2.34 -13.90 4.93
C PHE A 96 -3.13 -12.65 4.55
N MET A 97 -2.81 -12.01 3.42
CA MET A 97 -3.57 -10.86 2.92
C MET A 97 -5.03 -11.20 2.57
N VAL A 98 -5.26 -12.37 1.96
CA VAL A 98 -6.62 -12.83 1.64
C VAL A 98 -7.45 -13.03 2.91
N LEU A 99 -6.87 -13.67 3.93
CA LEU A 99 -7.53 -13.91 5.22
C LEU A 99 -7.83 -12.62 5.97
N LEU A 100 -6.89 -11.66 5.98
CA LEU A 100 -7.13 -10.34 6.57
C LEU A 100 -8.25 -9.59 5.85
N ARG A 101 -8.33 -9.70 4.51
CA ARG A 101 -9.40 -9.07 3.74
C ARG A 101 -10.76 -9.71 4.05
N GLU A 102 -10.80 -11.02 4.20
CA GLU A 102 -12.00 -11.74 4.59
C GLU A 102 -12.48 -11.32 5.99
N GLU A 103 -11.57 -11.27 6.97
CA GLU A 103 -11.88 -10.81 8.32
C GLU A 103 -12.42 -9.38 8.34
N LEU A 104 -11.80 -8.46 7.57
CA LEU A 104 -12.29 -7.09 7.43
C LEU A 104 -13.68 -7.05 6.80
N MET A 105 -13.93 -7.83 5.75
CA MET A 105 -15.23 -7.88 5.09
C MET A 105 -16.33 -8.40 6.03
N ARG A 106 -16.03 -9.43 6.83
CA ARG A 106 -16.96 -9.97 7.82
C ARG A 106 -17.31 -8.93 8.89
N PHE A 107 -16.31 -8.20 9.37
CA PHE A 107 -16.49 -7.09 10.31
C PHE A 107 -17.39 -5.99 9.73
N GLU A 108 -17.11 -5.55 8.50
CA GLU A 108 -17.90 -4.53 7.78
C GLU A 108 -19.37 -4.96 7.59
N GLN A 109 -19.63 -6.24 7.32
CA GLN A 109 -20.97 -6.78 7.09
C GLN A 109 -21.77 -6.95 8.39
N ASN A 110 -21.12 -7.34 9.48
CA ASN A 110 -21.80 -7.66 10.73
C ASN A 110 -22.21 -6.42 11.54
N GLN A 111 -21.81 -5.20 11.10
CA GLN A 111 -21.99 -3.95 11.86
C GLN A 111 -21.63 -4.14 13.35
N GLU A 112 -20.54 -4.86 13.62
CA GLU A 112 -20.07 -5.01 15.00
C GLU A 112 -19.80 -3.62 15.57
N GLU A 113 -20.24 -3.35 16.81
CA GLU A 113 -20.12 -2.04 17.46
C GLU A 113 -18.64 -1.63 17.55
N GLY A 114 -18.17 -0.81 16.61
CA GLY A 114 -16.83 -0.24 16.63
C GLY A 114 -16.34 0.28 15.28
N ASP A 115 -15.41 1.24 15.31
CA ASP A 115 -14.75 1.79 14.11
C ASP A 115 -13.52 0.94 13.67
N HIS A 116 -13.10 -0.03 14.48
CA HIS A 116 -11.83 -0.73 14.31
C HIS A 116 -11.94 -2.23 14.55
N LEU A 117 -11.33 -3.01 13.66
CA LEU A 117 -11.15 -4.45 13.78
C LEU A 117 -9.84 -4.76 14.51
N TYR A 118 -9.93 -5.41 15.67
CA TYR A 118 -8.77 -5.91 16.40
C TYR A 118 -8.69 -7.44 16.36
N ARG A 119 -7.48 -7.97 16.12
CA ARG A 119 -7.16 -9.40 16.19
C ARG A 119 -5.85 -9.60 16.93
N SER A 120 -5.82 -10.61 17.81
CA SER A 120 -4.60 -10.96 18.53
C SER A 120 -3.60 -11.66 17.60
N SER A 121 -2.30 -11.61 17.92
CA SER A 121 -1.31 -12.40 17.17
C SER A 121 -1.61 -13.90 17.22
N LEU A 122 -2.21 -14.39 18.30
CA LEU A 122 -2.59 -15.80 18.43
C LEU A 122 -3.74 -16.13 17.47
N ASP A 123 -4.76 -15.27 17.39
CA ASP A 123 -5.90 -15.45 16.48
C ASP A 123 -5.41 -15.51 15.02
N LEU A 124 -4.49 -14.62 14.66
CA LEU A 124 -3.90 -14.59 13.31
C LEU A 124 -3.04 -15.82 13.01
N ILE A 125 -2.38 -16.39 14.03
CA ILE A 125 -1.64 -17.65 13.88
C ILE A 125 -2.62 -18.80 13.65
N GLU A 126 -3.67 -18.91 14.46
CA GLU A 126 -4.70 -19.94 14.31
C GLU A 126 -5.39 -19.87 12.95
N LEU A 127 -5.67 -18.67 12.46
CA LEU A 127 -6.26 -18.44 11.14
C LEU A 127 -5.34 -18.91 9.99
N MET A 128 -4.03 -18.77 10.16
CA MET A 128 -3.02 -19.12 9.16
C MET A 128 -2.65 -20.62 9.18
N LEU A 129 -2.72 -21.28 10.33
CA LEU A 129 -2.25 -22.66 10.53
C LEU A 129 -2.76 -23.67 9.47
N PRO A 130 -4.04 -23.68 9.06
CA PRO A 130 -4.56 -24.63 8.07
C PRO A 130 -3.90 -24.55 6.69
N TYR A 131 -3.24 -23.42 6.38
CA TYR A 131 -2.60 -23.18 5.08
C TYR A 131 -1.12 -23.57 5.06
N TYR A 132 -0.59 -24.06 6.18
CA TYR A 132 0.74 -24.66 6.23
C TYR A 132 0.61 -26.17 6.00
N PRO A 133 1.43 -26.75 5.10
CA PRO A 133 1.47 -28.21 4.94
C PRO A 133 1.86 -28.85 6.29
N GLU A 134 1.43 -30.09 6.53
CA GLU A 134 1.76 -30.85 7.75
C GLU A 134 3.28 -30.82 8.00
N LEU A 135 3.68 -29.90 8.89
CA LEU A 135 5.06 -29.69 9.27
C LEU A 135 5.23 -30.34 10.63
N HIS A 136 6.22 -31.21 10.77
CA HIS A 136 6.58 -31.83 12.06
C HIS A 136 7.11 -30.83 13.11
N ASP A 137 7.20 -29.53 12.79
CA ASP A 137 7.75 -28.49 13.67
C ASP A 137 6.81 -27.27 13.77
N GLU A 138 5.87 -27.35 14.70
CA GLU A 138 4.92 -26.27 15.03
C GLU A 138 5.63 -24.97 15.44
N LYS A 139 6.77 -25.05 16.14
CA LYS A 139 7.51 -23.87 16.58
C LYS A 139 8.05 -23.07 15.40
N LYS A 140 8.48 -23.76 14.34
CA LYS A 140 8.93 -23.11 13.10
C LYS A 140 7.78 -22.41 12.39
N VAL A 141 6.60 -23.03 12.32
CA VAL A 141 5.40 -22.44 11.70
C VAL A 141 4.97 -21.18 12.45
N HIS A 142 4.86 -21.25 13.78
CA HIS A 142 4.54 -20.08 14.61
C HIS A 142 5.52 -18.93 14.38
N ARG A 143 6.83 -19.22 14.34
CA ARG A 143 7.86 -18.19 14.07
C ARG A 143 7.71 -17.58 12.68
N GLN A 144 7.38 -18.38 11.66
CA GLN A 144 7.16 -17.88 10.31
C GLN A 144 5.94 -16.95 10.25
N ILE A 145 4.82 -17.33 10.87
CA ILE A 145 3.61 -16.50 10.90
C ILE A 145 3.85 -15.23 11.71
N SER A 146 4.48 -15.32 12.89
CA SER A 146 4.87 -14.14 13.67
C SER A 146 5.79 -13.20 12.88
N GLY A 147 6.66 -13.75 12.02
CA GLY A 147 7.48 -12.96 11.11
C GLY A 147 6.68 -12.22 10.03
N LEU A 148 5.54 -12.75 9.60
CA LEU A 148 4.63 -12.08 8.66
C LEU A 148 3.84 -10.94 9.34
N ILE A 149 3.44 -11.14 10.60
CA ILE A 149 2.69 -10.14 11.38
C ILE A 149 3.54 -8.88 11.67
N ASN A 150 4.84 -9.05 11.91
CA ASN A 150 5.75 -7.96 12.27
C ASN A 150 6.39 -7.24 11.08
N LYS A 151 6.04 -7.62 9.85
CA LYS A 151 6.68 -7.14 8.62
C LYS A 151 5.87 -6.04 7.97
#